data_AF-A0A7K0T7I3-F1
#
_entry.id   AF-A0A7K0T7I3-F1
#
_cell.length_a   1.000
_cell.length_b   1.000
_cell.length_c   1.000
_cell.angle_alpha   90.00
_cell.angle_beta   90.00
_cell.angle_gamma   90.00
#
_symmetry.space_group_name_H-M   'P 1'
#
loop_
_entity.id
_entity.type
_entity.pdbx_description
1 polymer ?
#
loop_
_entity_poly.entity_id
_entity_poly.type
_entity_poly.pdbx_seq_one_letter_code
_entity_poly.pdbx_strand_id
1 'polypeptide(L)'
;MADHYQRLGVSREASADEIKRAYRKLARELHPDVNPDPEVQDKFKEITASYETLSDPQKRQNYDMGGNNFGGANFGGGFSDIMDAFFGGGGSRGPRPRMRAGQDSLIRIEVDLHEACFGTERDISVESAVVCPKCTGSGCVDGGQPTVCNVCKGRGETQQVVRSVIGQVMTSRPCGPCSGYGSVIANPCRECAGEGRVRARQDLHVKIPAGVETGNRIQLSGRGEVGHGGGPAGDVYVEIVEAQHEYLIRERDTLHMSLSVSMSAAAIGSTVSIESLDGPVDVQIKAGTQSGAPIAIKGRGMTRLRHGGRGDLIVHIEVQTPTKLNREEEDLLKKFAELRGDSVAHVKSHDGGIFSKIKGAFNK
;
A
#
# COMPACT_ATOMS: atom_id res chain seq x y z
N MET A 1 -24.88 36.98 3.86
CA MET A 1 -23.82 36.05 4.31
C MET A 1 -23.85 36.03 5.83
N ALA A 2 -24.28 34.92 6.43
CA ALA A 2 -24.31 34.79 7.88
C ALA A 2 -22.90 34.77 8.46
N ASP A 3 -22.69 35.53 9.54
CA ASP A 3 -21.46 35.64 10.32
C ASP A 3 -21.05 34.26 10.88
N HIS A 4 -19.75 33.93 10.89
CA HIS A 4 -19.24 32.64 11.40
C HIS A 4 -19.61 32.42 12.87
N TYR A 5 -19.66 33.49 13.67
CA TYR A 5 -20.08 33.40 15.08
C TYR A 5 -21.57 33.05 15.20
N GLN A 6 -22.41 33.63 14.32
CA GLN A 6 -23.84 33.32 14.29
C GLN A 6 -24.12 31.88 13.83
N ARG A 7 -23.34 31.35 12.88
CA ARG A 7 -23.50 29.95 12.41
C ARG A 7 -23.16 28.92 13.48
N LEU A 8 -22.19 29.22 14.34
CA LEU A 8 -21.87 28.39 15.50
C LEU A 8 -22.76 28.67 16.70
N GLY A 9 -23.62 29.70 16.65
CA GLY A 9 -24.51 30.08 17.75
C GLY A 9 -23.77 30.66 18.96
N VAL A 10 -22.62 31.29 18.74
CA VAL A 10 -21.75 31.85 19.80
C VAL A 10 -21.58 33.37 19.63
N SER A 11 -21.21 34.05 20.72
CA SER A 11 -20.90 35.49 20.65
C SER A 11 -19.54 35.74 19.97
N ARG A 12 -19.32 36.95 19.46
CA ARG A 12 -18.01 37.37 18.91
C ARG A 12 -16.89 37.38 19.95
N GLU A 13 -17.26 37.53 21.21
CA GLU A 13 -16.35 37.51 22.37
C GLU A 13 -16.11 36.09 22.89
N ALA A 14 -16.71 35.06 22.28
CA ALA A 14 -16.61 33.68 22.75
C ALA A 14 -15.15 33.21 22.81
N SER A 15 -14.81 32.52 23.90
CA SER A 15 -13.51 31.88 24.08
C SER A 15 -13.34 30.70 23.11
N ALA A 16 -12.09 30.30 22.85
CA ALA A 16 -11.79 29.14 22.00
C ALA A 16 -12.48 27.85 22.49
N ASP A 17 -12.63 27.70 23.80
CA ASP A 17 -13.29 26.55 24.41
C ASP A 17 -14.81 26.56 24.20
N GLU A 18 -15.45 27.73 24.21
CA GLU A 18 -16.88 27.89 23.90
C GLU A 18 -17.17 27.60 22.43
N ILE A 19 -16.33 28.10 21.52
CA ILE A 19 -16.41 27.83 20.08
C ILE A 19 -16.26 26.32 19.81
N LYS A 20 -15.29 25.66 20.47
CA LYS A 20 -15.08 24.22 20.36
C LYS A 20 -16.23 23.38 20.93
N ARG A 21 -16.83 23.82 22.04
CA ARG A 21 -18.01 23.16 22.63
C ARG A 21 -19.24 23.29 21.74
N ALA A 22 -19.48 24.48 21.18
CA ALA A 22 -20.58 24.73 20.26
C ALA A 22 -20.46 23.89 18.97
N TYR A 23 -19.25 23.85 18.37
CA TYR A 23 -18.98 23.00 17.22
C TYR A 23 -19.23 21.52 17.51
N ARG A 24 -18.73 20.98 18.63
CA ARG A 24 -18.93 19.56 18.98
C ARG A 24 -20.39 19.18 19.17
N LYS A 25 -21.21 20.11 19.67
CA LYS A 25 -22.66 19.90 19.82
C LYS A 25 -23.33 19.81 18.46
N LEU A 26 -23.10 20.81 17.60
CA LEU A 26 -23.66 20.88 16.25
C LEU A 26 -23.16 19.74 15.34
N ALA A 27 -21.88 19.37 15.46
CA ALA A 27 -21.28 18.30 14.67
C ALA A 27 -21.86 16.92 14.99
N ARG A 28 -22.37 16.72 16.22
CA ARG A 28 -23.04 15.48 16.61
C ARG A 28 -24.49 15.43 16.14
N GLU A 29 -25.16 16.60 16.13
CA GLU A 29 -26.54 16.74 15.66
C GLU A 29 -26.66 16.66 14.13
N LEU A 30 -25.63 17.12 13.40
CA LEU A 30 -25.64 17.24 11.93
C LEU A 30 -24.70 16.22 11.25
N HIS A 31 -24.21 15.21 11.98
CA HIS A 31 -23.32 14.20 11.40
C HIS A 31 -24.04 13.40 10.31
N PRO A 32 -23.40 13.11 9.15
CA PRO A 32 -24.03 12.36 8.06
C PRO A 32 -24.56 10.98 8.47
N ASP A 33 -23.92 10.34 9.45
CA ASP A 33 -24.35 9.04 9.98
C ASP A 33 -25.59 9.13 10.89
N VAL A 34 -25.87 10.30 11.45
CA VAL A 34 -27.02 10.53 12.35
C VAL A 34 -28.19 11.14 11.58
N ASN A 35 -27.91 11.94 10.54
CA ASN A 35 -28.92 12.56 9.70
C ASN A 35 -28.51 12.54 8.21
N PRO A 36 -29.10 11.64 7.40
CA PRO A 36 -28.71 11.44 6.00
C PRO A 36 -29.31 12.47 5.02
N ASP A 37 -30.04 13.49 5.48
CA ASP A 37 -30.66 14.49 4.61
C ASP A 37 -29.61 15.40 3.92
N PRO A 38 -29.71 15.63 2.59
CA PRO A 38 -28.75 16.46 1.85
C PRO A 38 -28.62 17.89 2.38
N GLU A 39 -29.72 18.50 2.83
CA GLU A 39 -29.71 19.85 3.41
C GLU A 39 -28.98 19.92 4.77
N VAL A 40 -28.91 18.81 5.50
CA VAL A 40 -28.21 18.71 6.79
C VAL A 40 -26.72 18.57 6.58
N GLN A 41 -26.31 17.88 5.52
CA GLN A 41 -24.91 17.79 5.11
C GLN A 41 -24.35 19.14 4.69
N ASP A 42 -25.14 19.97 4.02
CA ASP A 42 -24.70 21.31 3.63
C ASP A 42 -24.55 22.23 4.85
N LYS A 43 -25.46 22.15 5.82
CA LYS A 43 -25.30 22.82 7.12
C LYS A 43 -24.06 22.35 7.89
N PHE A 44 -23.75 21.05 7.84
CA PHE A 44 -22.55 20.49 8.48
C PHE A 44 -21.25 21.03 7.84
N LYS A 45 -21.21 21.16 6.51
CA LYS A 45 -20.08 21.78 5.79
C LYS A 45 -19.90 23.24 6.19
N GLU A 46 -20.98 24.00 6.30
CA GLU A 46 -20.93 25.42 6.68
C GLU A 46 -20.45 25.63 8.13
N ILE A 47 -20.88 24.76 9.06
CA ILE A 47 -20.45 24.79 10.46
C ILE A 47 -18.98 24.39 10.60
N THR A 48 -18.52 23.42 9.81
CA THR A 48 -17.10 23.02 9.78
C THR A 48 -16.22 24.14 9.25
N ALA A 49 -16.60 24.80 8.15
CA ALA A 49 -15.86 25.96 7.62
C ALA A 49 -15.81 27.13 8.61
N SER A 50 -16.89 27.34 9.38
CA SER A 50 -16.93 28.38 10.43
C SER A 50 -16.01 28.03 11.60
N TYR A 51 -15.96 26.77 12.02
CA TYR A 51 -15.05 26.31 13.06
C TYR A 51 -13.58 26.40 12.63
N GLU A 52 -13.23 26.03 11.40
CA GLU A 52 -11.86 26.16 10.88
C GLU A 52 -11.36 27.61 10.86
N THR A 53 -12.25 28.56 10.60
CA THR A 53 -11.92 29.99 10.60
C THR A 53 -11.76 30.53 12.02
N LEU A 54 -12.60 30.09 12.97
CA LEU A 54 -12.63 30.62 14.34
C LEU A 54 -11.76 29.85 15.35
N SER A 55 -11.31 28.63 15.03
CA SER A 55 -10.48 27.78 15.90
C SER A 55 -9.00 28.16 15.88
N ASP A 56 -8.53 28.73 14.77
CA ASP A 56 -7.16 29.22 14.63
C ASP A 56 -7.07 30.71 15.03
N PRO A 57 -6.19 31.09 15.97
CA PRO A 57 -6.07 32.46 16.44
C PRO A 57 -5.76 33.50 15.35
N GLN A 58 -4.93 33.13 14.35
CA GLN A 58 -4.55 34.03 13.25
C GLN A 58 -5.70 34.19 12.25
N LYS A 59 -6.40 33.10 11.92
CA LYS A 59 -7.56 33.16 11.02
C LYS A 59 -8.72 33.94 11.64
N ARG A 60 -8.97 33.74 12.93
CA ARG A 60 -9.97 34.50 13.70
C ARG A 60 -9.65 35.99 13.71
N GLN A 61 -8.39 36.34 13.99
CA GLN A 61 -7.95 37.74 13.98
C GLN A 61 -8.15 38.39 12.60
N ASN A 62 -7.80 37.69 11.51
CA ASN A 62 -8.00 38.19 10.15
C ASN A 62 -9.47 38.36 9.78
N TYR A 63 -10.34 37.46 10.28
CA TYR A 63 -11.79 37.57 10.14
C TYR A 63 -12.34 38.78 10.92
N ASP A 64 -11.92 38.94 12.17
CA ASP A 64 -12.37 40.01 13.08
C ASP A 64 -11.89 41.40 12.63
N MET A 65 -10.71 41.48 11.97
CA MET A 65 -10.18 42.71 11.35
C MET A 65 -10.89 43.11 10.06
N GLY A 66 -11.96 42.40 9.67
CA GLY A 66 -12.80 42.77 8.52
C GLY A 66 -12.15 42.45 7.18
N GLY A 67 -11.47 41.30 7.08
CA GLY A 67 -10.82 40.79 5.86
C GLY A 67 -11.60 41.12 4.59
N ASN A 68 -11.08 42.08 3.84
CA ASN A 68 -11.74 42.68 2.70
C ASN A 68 -11.90 41.65 1.58
N ASN A 69 -13.14 41.52 1.14
CA ASN A 69 -13.61 40.75 0.01
C ASN A 69 -12.84 41.10 -1.29
N PHE A 70 -11.79 40.36 -1.62
CA PHE A 70 -11.34 40.23 -3.01
C PHE A 70 -12.18 39.14 -3.67
N GLY A 71 -13.34 39.56 -4.18
CA GLY A 71 -14.27 38.69 -4.86
C GLY A 71 -13.70 38.10 -6.15
N GLY A 72 -13.96 36.80 -6.34
CA GLY A 72 -14.48 36.30 -7.61
C GLY A 72 -13.50 35.63 -8.56
N ALA A 73 -13.06 34.41 -8.24
CA ALA A 73 -13.11 33.29 -9.18
C ALA A 73 -12.90 31.96 -8.46
N ASN A 74 -13.98 31.19 -8.44
CA ASN A 74 -14.08 29.79 -8.07
C ASN A 74 -13.10 28.93 -8.89
N PHE A 75 -12.21 28.14 -8.27
CA PHE A 75 -11.95 26.74 -8.63
C PHE A 75 -11.04 26.08 -7.57
N GLY A 76 -11.45 24.89 -7.11
CA GLY A 76 -10.81 24.16 -6.02
C GLY A 76 -9.40 23.66 -6.34
N GLY A 77 -8.60 23.56 -5.27
CA GLY A 77 -7.27 22.96 -5.26
C GLY A 77 -6.14 23.98 -5.25
N GLY A 78 -5.50 24.20 -4.09
CA GLY A 78 -4.18 24.85 -4.04
C GLY A 78 -4.02 26.11 -3.18
N PHE A 79 -4.82 26.32 -2.12
CA PHE A 79 -4.65 27.51 -1.26
C PHE A 79 -3.45 27.46 -0.30
N SER A 80 -2.84 26.29 -0.06
CA SER A 80 -1.59 26.22 0.74
C SER A 80 -0.37 26.73 -0.04
N ASP A 81 -0.24 26.36 -1.32
CA ASP A 81 0.93 26.70 -2.15
C ASP A 81 0.97 28.17 -2.58
N ILE A 82 -0.19 28.80 -2.76
CA ILE A 82 -0.29 30.20 -3.21
C ILE A 82 -0.17 31.18 -2.04
N MET A 83 -0.64 30.81 -0.84
CA MET A 83 -0.48 31.63 0.35
C MET A 83 0.95 31.60 0.90
N ASP A 84 1.65 30.45 0.81
CA ASP A 84 3.10 30.35 1.08
C ASP A 84 3.94 31.17 0.08
N ALA A 85 3.52 31.24 -1.18
CA ALA A 85 4.21 32.04 -2.20
C ALA A 85 4.04 33.57 -2.02
N PHE A 86 3.02 34.03 -1.28
CA PHE A 86 2.67 35.45 -1.17
C PHE A 86 2.90 36.05 0.23
N PHE A 87 2.77 35.26 1.30
CA PHE A 87 2.95 35.72 2.69
C PHE A 87 4.08 35.00 3.47
N GLY A 88 4.71 33.97 2.88
CA GLY A 88 5.77 33.17 3.50
C GLY A 88 7.17 33.50 2.98
N GLY A 89 7.79 34.54 3.54
CA GLY A 89 9.26 34.67 3.58
C GLY A 89 9.95 35.04 2.27
N GLY A 90 10.43 36.30 2.20
CA GLY A 90 11.55 36.72 1.35
C GLY A 90 12.89 36.06 1.76
N GLY A 91 12.88 34.76 2.04
CA GLY A 91 14.10 33.97 2.09
C GLY A 91 14.61 33.85 0.66
N SER A 92 15.78 34.43 0.40
CA SER A 92 16.55 34.18 -0.82
C SER A 92 16.57 32.67 -1.05
N ARG A 93 15.78 32.17 -2.02
CA ARG A 93 15.87 30.79 -2.46
C ARG A 93 17.25 30.65 -3.05
N GLY A 94 18.16 30.09 -2.25
CA GLY A 94 19.52 29.83 -2.66
C GLY A 94 19.58 28.99 -3.95
N PRO A 95 20.74 28.91 -4.59
CA PRO A 95 20.92 28.09 -5.78
C PRO A 95 20.43 26.66 -5.55
N ARG A 96 19.82 26.06 -6.58
CA ARG A 96 19.37 24.66 -6.52
C ARG A 96 20.61 23.78 -6.25
N PRO A 97 20.54 22.83 -5.30
CA PRO A 97 21.66 21.93 -5.08
C PRO A 97 21.87 21.05 -6.31
N ARG A 98 23.14 20.91 -6.72
CA ARG A 98 23.56 20.06 -7.85
C ARG A 98 23.56 18.58 -7.44
N MET A 99 23.93 18.30 -6.19
CA MET A 99 23.75 17.00 -5.56
C MET A 99 22.30 16.86 -5.10
N ARG A 100 21.62 15.80 -5.53
CA ARG A 100 20.27 15.44 -5.07
C ARG A 100 20.26 14.02 -4.57
N ALA A 101 19.34 13.69 -3.69
CA ALA A 101 19.12 12.30 -3.31
C ALA A 101 18.61 11.49 -4.51
N GLY A 102 18.98 10.22 -4.52
CA GLY A 102 18.44 9.19 -5.38
C GLY A 102 16.95 8.98 -5.19
N GLN A 103 16.32 8.36 -6.19
CA GLN A 103 14.94 7.89 -6.05
C GLN A 103 14.93 6.47 -5.52
N ASP A 104 13.96 6.19 -4.67
CA ASP A 104 13.68 4.83 -4.21
C ASP A 104 13.07 4.02 -5.35
N SER A 105 13.36 2.72 -5.38
CA SER A 105 12.82 1.78 -6.36
C SER A 105 12.01 0.69 -5.67
N LEU A 106 10.88 0.30 -6.26
CA LEU A 106 10.07 -0.83 -5.80
C LEU A 106 10.19 -1.95 -6.83
N ILE A 107 10.64 -3.13 -6.40
CA ILE A 107 10.82 -4.30 -7.24
C ILE A 107 9.92 -5.40 -6.71
N ARG A 108 9.14 -6.02 -7.59
CA ARG A 108 8.32 -7.17 -7.23
C ARG A 108 9.05 -8.44 -7.57
N ILE A 109 9.09 -9.37 -6.62
CA ILE A 109 9.59 -10.72 -6.83
C ILE A 109 8.48 -11.72 -6.57
N GLU A 110 8.39 -12.69 -7.45
CA GLU A 110 7.49 -13.83 -7.29
C GLU A 110 8.20 -14.95 -6.54
N VAL A 111 7.57 -15.46 -5.49
CA VAL A 111 8.13 -16.45 -4.55
C VAL A 111 7.14 -17.59 -4.40
N ASP A 112 7.63 -18.83 -4.48
CA ASP A 112 6.79 -20.02 -4.32
C ASP A 112 6.42 -20.24 -2.85
N LEU A 113 5.33 -20.98 -2.59
CA LEU A 113 4.93 -21.36 -1.23
C LEU A 113 6.06 -22.03 -0.43
N HIS A 114 6.86 -22.87 -1.09
CA HIS A 114 8.01 -23.53 -0.45
C HIS A 114 9.05 -22.50 0.02
N GLU A 115 9.47 -21.59 -0.85
CA GLU A 115 10.42 -20.53 -0.51
C GLU A 115 9.85 -19.57 0.53
N ALA A 116 8.56 -19.24 0.44
CA ALA A 116 7.88 -18.42 1.44
C ALA A 116 7.83 -19.11 2.81
N CYS A 117 7.73 -20.44 2.85
CA CYS A 117 7.70 -21.22 4.08
C CYS A 117 9.08 -21.36 4.73
N PHE A 118 10.13 -21.66 3.96
CA PHE A 118 11.46 -21.97 4.50
C PHE A 118 12.46 -20.81 4.44
N GLY A 119 12.14 -19.78 3.66
CA GLY A 119 13.08 -18.72 3.31
C GLY A 119 14.03 -19.17 2.19
N THR A 120 14.62 -18.20 1.51
CA THR A 120 15.57 -18.43 0.42
C THR A 120 16.49 -17.22 0.27
N GLU A 121 17.59 -17.38 -0.45
CA GLU A 121 18.47 -16.29 -0.87
C GLU A 121 18.39 -16.21 -2.39
N ARG A 122 18.09 -15.01 -2.91
CA ARG A 122 17.93 -14.77 -4.35
C ARG A 122 18.77 -13.59 -4.79
N ASP A 123 19.31 -13.70 -6.00
CA ASP A 123 20.08 -12.66 -6.66
C ASP A 123 19.19 -11.97 -7.70
N ILE A 124 19.05 -10.66 -7.56
CA ILE A 124 18.19 -9.85 -8.43
C ILE A 124 19.08 -8.86 -9.18
N SER A 125 19.12 -8.97 -10.50
CA SER A 125 19.79 -7.98 -11.34
C SER A 125 18.84 -6.82 -11.66
N VAL A 126 19.24 -5.60 -11.30
CA VAL A 126 18.48 -4.37 -11.49
C VAL A 126 19.29 -3.39 -12.30
N GLU A 127 18.67 -2.78 -13.30
CA GLU A 127 19.28 -1.64 -13.99
C GLU A 127 18.95 -0.35 -13.25
N SER A 128 19.96 0.26 -12.64
CA SER A 128 19.84 1.46 -11.82
C SER A 128 20.90 2.49 -12.21
N ALA A 129 20.70 3.73 -11.78
CA ALA A 129 21.75 4.74 -11.88
C ALA A 129 22.79 4.51 -10.78
N VAL A 130 24.06 4.34 -11.14
CA VAL A 130 25.19 4.19 -10.23
C VAL A 130 26.12 5.39 -10.33
N VAL A 131 26.97 5.61 -9.32
CA VAL A 131 27.98 6.67 -9.36
C VAL A 131 28.88 6.44 -10.58
N CYS A 132 29.09 7.48 -11.38
CA CYS A 132 29.95 7.37 -12.55
C CYS A 132 31.38 7.01 -12.11
N PRO A 133 31.96 5.89 -12.61
CA PRO A 133 33.27 5.43 -12.16
C PRO A 133 34.41 6.38 -12.59
N LYS A 134 34.29 7.06 -13.74
CA LYS A 134 35.34 7.97 -14.22
C LYS A 134 35.42 9.30 -13.47
N CYS A 135 34.29 9.89 -13.09
CA CYS A 135 34.27 11.19 -12.39
C CYS A 135 33.91 11.09 -10.91
N THR A 136 33.66 9.87 -10.42
CA THR A 136 33.30 9.59 -9.01
C THR A 136 32.18 10.50 -8.49
N GLY A 137 31.20 10.83 -9.33
CA GLY A 137 30.08 11.69 -8.95
C GLY A 137 30.21 13.17 -9.29
N SER A 138 31.42 13.70 -9.55
CA SER A 138 31.63 15.15 -9.71
C SER A 138 31.00 15.73 -10.97
N GLY A 139 30.79 14.90 -11.99
CA GLY A 139 30.31 15.31 -13.31
C GLY A 139 31.38 15.99 -14.17
N CYS A 140 32.62 16.11 -13.69
CA CYS A 140 33.72 16.73 -14.44
C CYS A 140 34.77 15.71 -14.87
N VAL A 141 35.54 16.04 -15.90
CA VAL A 141 36.71 15.26 -16.33
C VAL A 141 37.84 15.36 -15.27
N ASP A 142 38.67 14.31 -15.17
CA ASP A 142 39.90 14.25 -14.34
C ASP A 142 39.72 14.66 -12.87
N GLY A 143 38.58 14.31 -12.26
CA GLY A 143 38.30 14.66 -10.85
C GLY A 143 38.09 16.15 -10.61
N GLY A 144 37.89 16.95 -11.67
CA GLY A 144 37.54 18.36 -11.55
C GLY A 144 36.24 18.59 -10.76
N GLN A 145 35.99 19.83 -10.39
CA GLN A 145 34.78 20.23 -9.66
C GLN A 145 34.04 21.36 -10.38
N PRO A 146 32.72 21.49 -10.16
CA PRO A 146 31.96 22.62 -10.69
C PRO A 146 32.52 23.96 -10.17
N THR A 147 32.73 24.92 -11.07
CA THR A 147 33.22 26.26 -10.73
C THR A 147 32.05 27.20 -10.48
N VAL A 148 32.25 28.23 -9.65
CA VAL A 148 31.22 29.26 -9.41
C VAL A 148 30.82 29.94 -10.72
N CYS A 149 29.52 30.14 -10.92
CA CYS A 149 29.00 30.81 -12.11
C CYS A 149 29.39 32.30 -12.09
N ASN A 150 30.11 32.76 -13.12
CA ASN A 150 30.55 34.15 -13.21
C ASN A 150 29.39 35.15 -13.43
N VAL A 151 28.26 34.69 -13.97
CA VAL A 151 27.10 35.56 -14.29
C VAL A 151 26.26 35.85 -13.05
N CYS A 152 25.84 34.82 -12.31
CA CYS A 152 25.08 35.01 -11.07
C CYS A 152 25.96 35.06 -9.81
N LYS A 153 27.28 34.91 -9.93
CA LYS A 153 28.25 34.88 -8.82
C LYS A 153 27.85 33.90 -7.71
N GLY A 154 27.39 32.70 -8.09
CA GLY A 154 26.94 31.68 -7.14
C GLY A 154 25.48 31.78 -6.71
N ARG A 155 24.75 32.86 -7.04
CA ARG A 155 23.38 33.06 -6.56
C ARG A 155 22.33 32.15 -7.20
N GLY A 156 22.64 31.54 -8.34
CA GLY A 156 21.70 30.67 -9.08
C GLY A 156 20.61 31.43 -9.85
N GLU A 157 20.28 32.66 -9.47
CA GLU A 157 19.30 33.52 -10.14
C GLU A 157 19.92 34.84 -10.63
N THR A 158 19.27 35.45 -11.62
CA THR A 158 19.57 36.79 -12.14
C THR A 158 18.30 37.63 -12.07
N GLN A 159 18.42 38.90 -11.67
CA GLN A 159 17.28 39.82 -11.60
C GLN A 159 17.05 40.43 -12.99
N GLN A 160 15.79 40.40 -13.44
CA GLN A 160 15.37 41.05 -14.67
C GLN A 160 14.24 42.05 -14.36
N VAL A 161 14.46 43.30 -14.76
CA VAL A 161 13.42 44.34 -14.71
C VAL A 161 12.38 44.00 -15.78
N VAL A 162 11.15 43.75 -15.37
CA VAL A 162 10.00 43.58 -16.27
C VAL A 162 9.12 44.82 -16.15
N ARG A 163 8.82 45.46 -17.28
CA ARG A 163 7.85 46.56 -17.32
C ARG A 163 6.45 45.98 -17.22
N SER A 164 5.72 46.31 -16.17
CA SER A 164 4.32 45.96 -15.95
C SER A 164 3.44 47.22 -16.06
N VAL A 165 2.13 47.02 -16.11
CA VAL A 165 1.14 48.11 -16.18
C VAL A 165 1.18 49.02 -14.95
N ILE A 166 1.74 48.53 -13.83
CA ILE A 166 1.83 49.23 -12.53
C ILE A 166 3.24 49.84 -12.32
N GLY A 167 4.19 49.62 -13.24
CA GLY A 167 5.55 50.18 -13.15
C GLY A 167 6.64 49.18 -13.50
N GLN A 168 7.87 49.43 -13.06
CA GLN A 168 8.98 48.50 -13.24
C GLN A 168 9.01 47.52 -12.05
N VAL A 169 8.81 46.23 -12.31
CA VAL A 169 8.87 45.17 -11.30
C VAL A 169 10.13 44.34 -11.53
N MET A 170 10.94 44.17 -10.49
CA MET A 170 12.10 43.28 -10.52
C MET A 170 11.65 41.85 -10.28
N THR A 171 11.85 40.98 -11.26
CA THR A 171 11.56 39.55 -11.13
C THR A 171 12.86 38.76 -11.15
N SER A 172 13.02 37.79 -10.25
CA SER A 172 14.13 36.86 -10.32
C SER A 172 13.83 35.76 -11.33
N ARG A 173 14.85 35.39 -12.11
CA ARG A 173 14.80 34.27 -13.05
C ARG A 173 16.01 33.37 -12.82
N PRO A 174 15.88 32.05 -13.02
CA PRO A 174 17.04 31.15 -12.99
C PRO A 174 18.12 31.66 -13.95
N CYS A 175 19.35 31.71 -13.48
CA CYS A 175 20.49 32.15 -14.29
C CYS A 175 20.66 31.16 -15.45
N GLY A 176 20.60 31.63 -16.71
CA GLY A 176 20.70 30.77 -17.90
C GLY A 176 21.95 29.88 -17.91
N PRO A 177 23.18 30.45 -17.77
CA PRO A 177 24.43 29.68 -17.81
C PRO A 177 24.58 28.57 -16.79
N CYS A 178 24.04 28.72 -15.57
CA CYS A 178 24.10 27.68 -14.55
C CYS A 178 22.75 27.00 -14.29
N SER A 179 21.71 27.33 -15.05
CA SER A 179 20.35 26.80 -14.92
C SER A 179 19.78 26.78 -13.50
N GLY A 180 20.19 27.72 -12.63
CA GLY A 180 19.77 27.75 -11.24
C GLY A 180 20.76 27.16 -10.22
N TYR A 181 21.82 26.46 -10.64
CA TYR A 181 22.73 25.73 -9.74
C TYR A 181 23.79 26.61 -9.05
N GLY A 182 23.96 27.86 -9.48
CA GLY A 182 25.03 28.73 -8.97
C GLY A 182 26.45 28.33 -9.40
N SER A 183 26.62 27.13 -9.96
CA SER A 183 27.89 26.57 -10.44
C SER A 183 27.76 26.01 -11.85
N VAL A 184 28.85 26.05 -12.62
CA VAL A 184 28.94 25.57 -14.01
C VAL A 184 29.96 24.43 -14.06
N ILE A 185 29.64 23.38 -14.81
CA ILE A 185 30.60 22.33 -15.17
C ILE A 185 31.30 22.80 -16.44
N ALA A 186 32.56 23.22 -16.32
CA ALA A 186 33.34 23.71 -17.46
C ALA A 186 33.73 22.57 -18.42
N ASN A 187 34.18 21.45 -17.84
CA ASN A 187 34.64 20.27 -18.58
C ASN A 187 33.80 19.05 -18.17
N PRO A 188 32.66 18.77 -18.83
CA PRO A 188 31.78 17.68 -18.44
C PRO A 188 32.42 16.32 -18.70
N CYS A 189 32.24 15.40 -17.75
CA CYS A 189 32.66 14.01 -17.92
C CYS A 189 31.96 13.40 -19.14
N ARG A 190 32.74 12.77 -20.03
CA ARG A 190 32.23 12.18 -21.28
C ARG A 190 31.33 10.96 -21.07
N GLU A 191 31.50 10.26 -19.94
CA GLU A 191 30.76 9.02 -19.67
C GLU A 191 29.35 9.31 -19.11
N CYS A 192 29.23 10.29 -18.21
CA CYS A 192 27.95 10.66 -17.60
C CYS A 192 27.35 11.96 -18.14
N ALA A 193 27.97 12.57 -19.17
CA ALA A 193 27.58 13.87 -19.73
C ALA A 193 27.35 14.99 -18.69
N GLY A 194 28.10 14.97 -17.58
CA GLY A 194 27.95 15.95 -16.49
C GLY A 194 26.92 15.61 -15.40
N GLU A 195 26.23 14.46 -15.48
CA GLU A 195 25.23 14.06 -14.46
C GLU A 195 25.82 13.50 -13.17
N GLY A 196 27.07 13.01 -13.18
CA GLY A 196 27.71 12.36 -12.04
C GLY A 196 27.27 10.90 -11.81
N ARG A 197 26.39 10.37 -12.65
CA ARG A 197 25.86 9.00 -12.56
C ARG A 197 25.70 8.38 -13.95
N VAL A 198 25.71 7.06 -14.03
CA VAL A 198 25.53 6.28 -15.27
C VAL A 198 24.56 5.14 -15.01
N ARG A 199 23.83 4.70 -16.04
CA ARG A 199 23.01 3.48 -15.91
C ARG A 199 23.91 2.25 -15.99
N ALA A 200 23.82 1.38 -14.99
CA ALA A 200 24.52 0.12 -14.96
C ALA A 200 23.62 -0.96 -14.34
N ARG A 201 23.90 -2.21 -14.68
CA ARG A 201 23.27 -3.36 -14.01
C ARG A 201 23.96 -3.59 -12.67
N GLN A 202 23.17 -3.74 -11.61
CA GLN A 202 23.63 -4.08 -10.27
C GLN A 202 22.96 -5.37 -9.83
N ASP A 203 23.75 -6.29 -9.28
CA ASP A 203 23.24 -7.51 -8.69
C ASP A 203 23.00 -7.27 -7.19
N LEU A 204 21.76 -7.54 -6.76
CA LEU A 204 21.31 -7.37 -5.38
C LEU A 204 21.07 -8.75 -4.77
N HIS A 205 21.87 -9.10 -3.77
CA HIS A 205 21.66 -10.30 -2.96
C HIS A 205 20.57 -10.03 -1.92
N VAL A 206 19.44 -10.73 -2.04
CA VAL A 206 18.27 -10.53 -1.18
C VAL A 206 17.99 -11.79 -0.38
N LYS A 207 18.06 -11.67 0.94
CA LYS A 207 17.69 -12.72 1.87
C LYS A 207 16.21 -12.63 2.22
N ILE A 208 15.43 -13.61 1.75
CA ILE A 208 14.00 -13.70 1.98
C ILE A 208 13.78 -14.54 3.24
N PRO A 209 13.25 -13.96 4.33
CA PRO A 209 13.02 -14.71 5.56
C PRO A 209 11.87 -15.70 5.41
N ALA A 210 11.90 -16.76 6.22
CA ALA A 210 10.81 -17.70 6.34
C ALA A 210 9.53 -17.03 6.88
N GLY A 211 8.38 -17.43 6.35
CA GLY A 211 7.06 -16.94 6.74
C GLY A 211 6.63 -15.63 6.07
N VAL A 212 7.31 -15.22 4.99
CA VAL A 212 6.89 -14.05 4.20
C VAL A 212 5.53 -14.29 3.54
N GLU A 213 4.80 -13.22 3.25
CA GLU A 213 3.49 -13.24 2.60
C GLU A 213 3.46 -12.13 1.53
N THR A 214 2.53 -12.25 0.57
CA THR A 214 2.27 -11.20 -0.42
C THR A 214 2.09 -9.83 0.24
N GLY A 215 2.81 -8.83 -0.27
CA GLY A 215 2.79 -7.47 0.25
C GLY A 215 3.86 -7.17 1.30
N ASN A 216 4.57 -8.18 1.83
CA ASN A 216 5.75 -7.94 2.66
C ASN A 216 6.84 -7.26 1.84
N ARG A 217 7.49 -6.25 2.44
CA ARG A 217 8.56 -5.47 1.80
C ARG A 217 9.87 -5.62 2.55
N ILE A 218 10.93 -5.93 1.81
CA ILE A 218 12.31 -5.98 2.29
C ILE A 218 13.01 -4.71 1.79
N GLN A 219 13.57 -3.93 2.71
CA GLN A 219 14.31 -2.71 2.36
C GLN A 219 15.80 -3.01 2.23
N LEU A 220 16.39 -2.61 1.11
CA LEU A 220 17.82 -2.65 0.84
C LEU A 220 18.34 -1.20 0.82
N SER A 221 18.83 -0.75 1.97
CA SER A 221 19.24 0.64 2.14
C SER A 221 20.45 1.02 1.29
N GLY A 222 20.38 2.17 0.62
CA GLY A 222 21.45 2.70 -0.23
C GLY A 222 21.76 1.87 -1.48
N ARG A 223 20.86 0.93 -1.84
CA ARG A 223 20.96 0.11 -3.06
C ARG A 223 20.09 0.62 -4.21
N GLY A 224 19.37 1.72 -4.01
CA GLY A 224 18.53 2.36 -5.02
C GLY A 224 19.33 3.20 -6.00
N GLU A 225 18.64 4.02 -6.77
CA GLU A 225 19.31 4.87 -7.75
C GLU A 225 20.19 5.91 -7.04
N VAL A 226 21.39 6.14 -7.56
CA VAL A 226 22.26 7.26 -7.18
C VAL A 226 21.64 8.56 -7.68
N GLY A 227 21.58 9.56 -6.82
CA GLY A 227 21.04 10.86 -7.20
C GLY A 227 21.98 11.68 -8.09
N HIS A 228 21.42 12.73 -8.71
CA HIS A 228 22.20 13.60 -9.60
C HIS A 228 23.39 14.24 -8.87
N GLY A 229 24.48 14.47 -9.59
CA GLY A 229 25.72 15.03 -9.05
C GLY A 229 26.45 14.08 -8.08
N GLY A 230 26.22 12.77 -8.20
CA GLY A 230 26.79 11.78 -7.27
C GLY A 230 26.21 11.87 -5.86
N GLY A 231 24.98 12.35 -5.73
CA GLY A 231 24.30 12.42 -4.43
C GLY A 231 24.00 11.02 -3.87
N PRO A 232 23.54 10.95 -2.60
CA PRO A 232 23.30 9.66 -1.93
C PRO A 232 22.31 8.81 -2.71
N ALA A 233 22.54 7.49 -2.70
CA ALA A 233 21.60 6.54 -3.30
C ALA A 233 20.29 6.48 -2.50
N GLY A 234 19.20 6.27 -3.22
CA GLY A 234 17.92 5.89 -2.60
C GLY A 234 17.94 4.45 -2.12
N ASP A 235 16.77 3.94 -1.75
CA ASP A 235 16.59 2.57 -1.28
C ASP A 235 15.88 1.70 -2.33
N VAL A 236 16.12 0.39 -2.27
CA VAL A 236 15.31 -0.59 -3.01
C VAL A 236 14.38 -1.30 -2.05
N TYR A 237 13.09 -1.26 -2.34
CA TYR A 237 12.07 -2.04 -1.67
C TYR A 237 11.74 -3.26 -2.53
N VAL A 238 11.97 -4.44 -2.00
CA VAL A 238 11.61 -5.70 -2.64
C VAL A 238 10.28 -6.15 -2.06
N GLU A 239 9.21 -6.04 -2.84
CA GLU A 239 7.86 -6.47 -2.52
C GLU A 239 7.68 -7.92 -2.95
N ILE A 240 7.26 -8.76 -2.00
CA ILE A 240 7.04 -10.19 -2.23
C ILE A 240 5.64 -10.38 -2.79
N VAL A 241 5.55 -11.19 -3.83
CA VAL A 241 4.30 -11.68 -4.42
C VAL A 241 4.36 -13.20 -4.36
N GLU A 242 3.44 -13.82 -3.64
CA GLU A 242 3.37 -15.28 -3.56
C GLU A 242 2.75 -15.84 -4.84
N ALA A 243 3.43 -16.81 -5.46
CA ALA A 243 2.92 -17.54 -6.60
C ALA A 243 1.75 -18.44 -6.17
N GLN A 244 0.75 -18.57 -7.03
CA GLN A 244 -0.35 -19.51 -6.79
C GLN A 244 0.16 -20.94 -6.93
N HIS A 245 -0.10 -21.76 -5.91
CA HIS A 245 0.26 -23.17 -5.92
C HIS A 245 -0.85 -24.04 -6.52
N GLU A 246 -0.49 -25.18 -7.12
CA GLU A 246 -1.41 -26.05 -7.87
C GLU A 246 -2.53 -26.63 -6.97
N TYR A 247 -2.18 -27.15 -5.80
CA TYR A 247 -3.12 -27.83 -4.89
C TYR A 247 -3.16 -27.28 -3.45
N LEU A 248 -2.34 -26.27 -3.13
CA LEU A 248 -2.27 -25.66 -1.79
C LEU A 248 -2.82 -24.24 -1.83
N ILE A 249 -3.70 -23.93 -0.88
CA ILE A 249 -4.24 -22.59 -0.68
C ILE A 249 -3.80 -22.12 0.70
N ARG A 250 -3.13 -20.97 0.74
CA ARG A 250 -2.68 -20.37 1.99
C ARG A 250 -3.74 -19.45 2.58
N GLU A 251 -4.03 -19.64 3.86
CA GLU A 251 -4.74 -18.68 4.71
C GLU A 251 -3.86 -18.35 5.90
N ARG A 252 -3.12 -17.23 5.81
CA ARG A 252 -2.13 -16.78 6.82
C ARG A 252 -1.07 -17.86 7.09
N ASP A 253 -1.09 -18.48 8.26
CA ASP A 253 -0.16 -19.55 8.65
C ASP A 253 -0.71 -20.96 8.37
N THR A 254 -1.98 -21.07 7.99
CA THR A 254 -2.67 -22.34 7.73
C THR A 254 -2.66 -22.63 6.23
N LEU A 255 -2.43 -23.88 5.88
CA LEU A 255 -2.54 -24.35 4.49
C LEU A 255 -3.79 -25.19 4.33
N HIS A 256 -4.44 -25.07 3.19
CA HIS A 256 -5.60 -25.86 2.82
C HIS A 256 -5.29 -26.66 1.56
N MET A 257 -5.72 -27.91 1.54
CA MET A 257 -5.76 -28.72 0.32
C MET A 257 -7.07 -29.49 0.23
N SER A 258 -7.50 -29.79 -0.99
CA SER A 258 -8.61 -30.71 -1.23
C SER A 258 -8.04 -32.09 -1.56
N LEU A 259 -8.45 -33.12 -0.82
CA LEU A 259 -8.08 -34.51 -1.09
C LEU A 259 -9.31 -35.26 -1.58
N SER A 260 -9.29 -35.67 -2.85
CA SER A 260 -10.32 -36.53 -3.41
C SER A 260 -10.15 -37.97 -2.93
N VAL A 261 -11.20 -38.52 -2.31
CA VAL A 261 -11.22 -39.88 -1.76
C VAL A 261 -12.38 -40.65 -2.38
N SER A 262 -12.17 -41.90 -2.76
CA SER A 262 -13.25 -42.73 -3.30
C SER A 262 -14.31 -43.05 -2.23
N MET A 263 -15.57 -43.20 -2.65
CA MET A 263 -16.67 -43.59 -1.77
C MET A 263 -16.32 -44.80 -0.89
N SER A 264 -15.72 -45.84 -1.47
CA SER A 264 -15.35 -47.07 -0.75
C SER A 264 -14.27 -46.82 0.31
N ALA A 265 -13.26 -46.02 -0.01
CA ALA A 265 -12.18 -45.68 0.91
C ALA A 265 -12.67 -44.79 2.07
N ALA A 266 -13.61 -43.89 1.80
CA ALA A 266 -14.24 -43.08 2.84
C ALA A 266 -15.16 -43.92 3.75
N ALA A 267 -15.87 -44.90 3.19
CA ALA A 267 -16.76 -45.78 3.94
C ALA A 267 -15.99 -46.74 4.87
N ILE A 268 -14.95 -47.40 4.36
CA ILE A 268 -14.21 -48.45 5.07
C ILE A 268 -13.07 -47.87 5.93
N GLY A 269 -12.57 -46.69 5.57
CA GLY A 269 -11.35 -46.11 6.12
C GLY A 269 -10.14 -46.54 5.31
N SER A 270 -9.15 -45.65 5.22
CA SER A 270 -7.92 -45.87 4.46
C SER A 270 -6.80 -44.96 4.97
N THR A 271 -5.56 -45.24 4.57
CA THR A 271 -4.43 -44.33 4.77
C THR A 271 -3.93 -43.90 3.41
N VAL A 272 -3.85 -42.59 3.17
CA VAL A 272 -3.41 -42.01 1.90
C VAL A 272 -2.19 -41.14 2.16
N SER A 273 -1.14 -41.31 1.37
CA SER A 273 0.03 -40.45 1.42
C SER A 273 -0.19 -39.24 0.52
N ILE A 274 -0.01 -38.03 1.07
CA ILE A 274 -0.15 -36.76 0.36
C ILE A 274 1.18 -36.02 0.33
N GLU A 275 1.39 -35.19 -0.70
CA GLU A 275 2.55 -34.31 -0.76
C GLU A 275 2.28 -33.01 0.02
N SER A 276 3.06 -32.79 1.09
CA SER A 276 3.11 -31.51 1.80
C SER A 276 4.34 -30.71 1.38
N LEU A 277 4.45 -29.45 1.83
CA LEU A 277 5.64 -28.63 1.57
C LEU A 277 6.94 -29.22 2.11
N ASP A 278 6.87 -30.11 3.11
CA ASP A 278 8.05 -30.77 3.71
C ASP A 278 8.34 -32.16 3.12
N GLY A 279 7.58 -32.57 2.10
CA GLY A 279 7.56 -33.94 1.57
C GLY A 279 6.31 -34.74 1.97
N PRO A 280 6.33 -36.07 1.77
CA PRO A 280 5.15 -36.91 1.91
C PRO A 280 4.69 -37.06 3.37
N VAL A 281 3.38 -37.03 3.58
CA VAL A 281 2.73 -37.22 4.89
C VAL A 281 1.55 -38.17 4.74
N ASP A 282 1.44 -39.12 5.66
CA ASP A 282 0.33 -40.06 5.67
C ASP A 282 -0.88 -39.49 6.42
N VAL A 283 -2.04 -39.50 5.75
CA VAL A 283 -3.33 -39.05 6.29
C VAL A 283 -4.21 -40.26 6.52
N GLN A 284 -4.61 -40.44 7.79
CA GLN A 284 -5.56 -41.49 8.17
C GLN A 284 -6.99 -41.00 7.98
N ILE A 285 -7.70 -41.64 7.05
CA ILE A 285 -9.12 -41.44 6.80
C ILE A 285 -9.89 -42.46 7.63
N LYS A 286 -10.67 -41.98 8.59
CA LYS A 286 -11.48 -42.86 9.45
C LYS A 286 -12.65 -43.44 8.65
N ALA A 287 -13.10 -44.64 9.02
CA ALA A 287 -14.30 -45.23 8.45
C ALA A 287 -15.51 -44.30 8.68
N GLY A 288 -16.33 -44.13 7.64
CA GLY A 288 -17.52 -43.26 7.67
C GLY A 288 -17.22 -41.76 7.50
N THR A 289 -16.02 -41.38 7.06
CA THR A 289 -15.69 -39.97 6.82
C THR A 289 -16.58 -39.38 5.73
N GLN A 290 -17.12 -38.18 5.99
CA GLN A 290 -18.04 -37.48 5.08
C GLN A 290 -17.29 -36.47 4.22
N SER A 291 -17.87 -36.13 3.06
CA SER A 291 -17.36 -35.03 2.23
C SER A 291 -17.43 -33.69 2.98
N GLY A 292 -16.41 -32.86 2.81
CA GLY A 292 -16.19 -31.61 3.54
C GLY A 292 -15.61 -31.80 4.95
N ALA A 293 -15.31 -33.02 5.39
CA ALA A 293 -14.66 -33.23 6.68
C ALA A 293 -13.21 -32.69 6.67
N PRO A 294 -12.85 -31.81 7.62
CA PRO A 294 -11.48 -31.31 7.72
C PRO A 294 -10.62 -32.26 8.57
N ILE A 295 -9.44 -32.63 8.06
CA ILE A 295 -8.39 -33.31 8.81
C ILE A 295 -7.21 -32.35 8.97
N ALA A 296 -6.92 -31.98 10.22
CA ALA A 296 -5.81 -31.09 10.54
C ALA A 296 -4.53 -31.90 10.83
N ILE A 297 -3.46 -31.57 10.13
CA ILE A 297 -2.10 -32.10 10.33
C ILE A 297 -1.27 -31.00 10.98
N LYS A 298 -0.91 -31.22 12.25
CA LYS A 298 -0.25 -30.21 13.06
C LYS A 298 1.17 -29.91 12.58
N GLY A 299 1.51 -28.62 12.54
CA GLY A 299 2.88 -28.16 12.26
C GLY A 299 3.33 -28.32 10.80
N ARG A 300 2.40 -28.63 9.88
CA ARG A 300 2.65 -28.78 8.43
C ARG A 300 2.13 -27.60 7.59
N GLY A 301 1.71 -26.51 8.22
CA GLY A 301 1.32 -25.25 7.57
C GLY A 301 2.50 -24.35 7.24
N MET A 302 2.26 -23.04 7.14
CA MET A 302 3.29 -22.04 6.87
C MET A 302 4.05 -21.63 8.14
N THR A 303 5.31 -21.25 7.97
CA THR A 303 6.11 -20.64 9.04
C THR A 303 5.57 -19.25 9.39
N ARG A 304 5.54 -18.91 10.67
CA ARG A 304 5.12 -17.59 11.13
C ARG A 304 6.27 -16.60 11.05
N LEU A 305 6.06 -15.46 10.40
CA LEU A 305 7.09 -14.43 10.32
C LEU A 305 7.47 -13.93 11.72
N ARG A 306 8.77 -13.91 12.04
CA ARG A 306 9.35 -13.46 13.34
C ARG A 306 8.93 -14.27 14.58
N HIS A 307 8.16 -15.35 14.43
CA HIS A 307 7.70 -16.18 15.54
C HIS A 307 8.18 -17.61 15.33
N GLY A 308 8.49 -18.31 16.43
CA GLY A 308 8.81 -19.73 16.36
C GLY A 308 7.57 -20.56 16.02
N GLY A 309 7.74 -21.56 15.16
CA GLY A 309 6.72 -22.56 14.85
C GLY A 309 5.98 -22.33 13.53
N ARG A 310 5.12 -23.28 13.22
CA ARG A 310 4.34 -23.35 11.98
C ARG A 310 2.86 -23.50 12.30
N GLY A 311 2.02 -23.04 11.38
CA GLY A 311 0.60 -23.38 11.40
C GLY A 311 0.37 -24.82 10.97
N ASP A 312 -0.89 -25.12 10.66
CA ASP A 312 -1.34 -26.47 10.36
C ASP A 312 -1.73 -26.62 8.88
N LEU A 313 -1.69 -27.85 8.38
CA LEU A 313 -2.26 -28.20 7.08
C LEU A 313 -3.65 -28.81 7.30
N ILE A 314 -4.67 -28.20 6.73
CA ILE A 314 -6.05 -28.67 6.77
C ILE A 314 -6.38 -29.33 5.44
N VAL A 315 -6.58 -30.64 5.50
CA VAL A 315 -6.99 -31.46 4.37
C VAL A 315 -8.50 -31.57 4.37
N HIS A 316 -9.14 -30.99 3.36
CA HIS A 316 -10.58 -31.10 3.14
C HIS A 316 -10.87 -32.34 2.31
N ILE A 317 -11.63 -33.28 2.86
CA ILE A 317 -11.95 -34.52 2.15
C ILE A 317 -13.11 -34.30 1.19
N GLU A 318 -12.90 -34.61 -0.08
CA GLU A 318 -13.94 -34.64 -1.10
C GLU A 318 -14.24 -36.08 -1.49
N VAL A 319 -15.41 -36.59 -1.07
CA VAL A 319 -15.79 -37.97 -1.40
C VAL A 319 -16.34 -38.02 -2.83
N GLN A 320 -15.65 -38.74 -3.71
CA GLN A 320 -16.05 -38.95 -5.09
C GLN A 320 -16.95 -40.19 -5.22
N THR A 321 -18.17 -39.97 -5.68
CA THR A 321 -19.10 -41.02 -6.07
C THR A 321 -18.78 -41.47 -7.51
N PRO A 322 -18.60 -42.78 -7.78
CA PRO A 322 -18.28 -43.26 -9.11
C PRO A 322 -19.41 -42.95 -10.11
N THR A 323 -19.05 -42.50 -11.32
CA THR A 323 -20.02 -42.08 -12.35
C THR A 323 -20.27 -43.13 -13.43
N LYS A 324 -19.27 -43.95 -13.76
CA LYS A 324 -19.36 -45.02 -14.76
C LYS A 324 -19.16 -46.34 -14.05
N LEU A 325 -20.24 -47.13 -13.98
CA LEU A 325 -20.26 -48.44 -13.33
C LEU A 325 -20.46 -49.52 -14.38
N ASN A 326 -19.75 -50.63 -14.24
CA ASN A 326 -20.05 -51.85 -15.00
C ASN A 326 -21.23 -52.62 -14.35
N ARG A 327 -21.76 -53.65 -15.03
CA ARG A 327 -22.91 -54.43 -14.53
C ARG A 327 -22.65 -55.06 -13.15
N GLU A 328 -21.46 -55.58 -12.93
CA GLU A 328 -21.09 -56.24 -11.66
C GLU A 328 -21.01 -55.23 -10.51
N GLU A 329 -20.41 -54.07 -10.73
CA GLU A 329 -20.31 -52.96 -9.76
C GLU A 329 -21.69 -52.41 -9.40
N GLU A 330 -22.59 -52.25 -10.39
CA GLU A 330 -23.96 -51.80 -10.17
C GLU A 330 -24.75 -52.80 -9.31
N ASP A 331 -24.64 -54.11 -9.62
CA ASP A 331 -25.30 -55.16 -8.86
C ASP A 331 -24.79 -55.25 -7.40
N LEU A 332 -23.49 -55.01 -7.18
CA LEU A 332 -22.90 -54.92 -5.84
C LEU A 332 -23.43 -53.72 -5.05
N LEU A 333 -23.56 -52.55 -5.69
CA LEU A 333 -24.09 -51.36 -5.04
C LEU A 333 -25.59 -51.50 -4.71
N LYS A 334 -26.38 -52.16 -5.56
CA LYS A 334 -27.78 -52.49 -5.27
C LYS A 334 -27.91 -53.39 -4.04
N LYS A 335 -27.14 -54.48 -3.99
CA LYS A 335 -27.11 -55.38 -2.82
C LYS A 335 -26.67 -54.65 -1.55
N PHE A 336 -25.67 -53.76 -1.67
CA PHE A 336 -25.22 -52.95 -0.54
C PHE A 336 -26.32 -52.02 -0.03
N ALA A 337 -27.06 -51.35 -0.93
CA ALA A 337 -28.18 -50.49 -0.59
C ALA A 337 -29.33 -51.26 0.09
N GLU A 338 -29.66 -52.46 -0.41
CA GLU A 338 -30.66 -53.36 0.19
C GLU A 338 -30.26 -53.79 1.61
N LEU A 339 -28.99 -54.19 1.81
CA LEU A 339 -28.47 -54.57 3.12
C LEU A 339 -28.48 -53.41 4.13
N ARG A 340 -28.18 -52.19 3.68
CA ARG A 340 -28.18 -51.02 4.54
C ARG A 340 -29.59 -50.47 4.82
N GLY A 341 -30.56 -50.82 3.97
CA GLY A 341 -31.90 -50.23 4.01
C GLY A 341 -31.93 -48.77 3.56
N ASP A 342 -31.05 -48.37 2.64
CA ASP A 342 -30.99 -47.00 2.12
C ASP A 342 -32.29 -46.68 1.35
N SER A 343 -33.01 -45.65 1.77
CA SER A 343 -34.12 -45.06 1.03
C SER A 343 -33.60 -44.06 -0.01
N VAL A 344 -34.16 -44.09 -1.22
CA VAL A 344 -33.61 -43.42 -2.42
C VAL A 344 -33.39 -41.91 -2.23
N ALA A 345 -34.20 -41.25 -1.41
CA ALA A 345 -33.96 -39.89 -0.92
C ALA A 345 -34.95 -39.53 0.20
N HIS A 346 -34.50 -38.71 1.17
CA HIS A 346 -35.38 -37.99 2.08
C HIS A 346 -35.15 -36.49 1.94
N VAL A 347 -36.22 -35.73 1.67
CA VAL A 347 -36.19 -34.28 1.79
C VAL A 347 -36.09 -33.97 3.29
N LYS A 348 -34.96 -33.40 3.73
CA LYS A 348 -34.84 -32.92 5.12
C LYS A 348 -35.89 -31.84 5.36
N SER A 349 -36.78 -32.06 6.34
CA SER A 349 -37.76 -31.06 6.75
C SER A 349 -37.06 -29.82 7.35
N HIS A 350 -37.78 -28.68 7.37
CA HIS A 350 -37.26 -27.39 7.83
C HIS A 350 -36.78 -27.36 9.29
N ASP A 351 -37.15 -28.34 10.11
CA ASP A 351 -36.76 -28.44 11.51
C ASP A 351 -35.38 -29.12 11.64
N GLY A 352 -34.34 -28.29 11.57
CA GLY A 352 -32.95 -28.68 11.79
C GLY A 352 -32.01 -28.44 10.59
N GLY A 353 -32.55 -28.00 9.46
CA GLY A 353 -31.78 -27.68 8.26
C GLY A 353 -31.06 -26.32 8.29
N ILE A 354 -30.20 -26.09 7.30
CA ILE A 354 -29.44 -24.83 7.09
C ILE A 354 -30.35 -23.59 7.10
N PHE A 355 -31.60 -23.72 6.64
CA PHE A 355 -32.60 -22.66 6.68
C PHE A 355 -33.08 -22.25 8.09
N SER A 356 -33.05 -23.14 9.09
CA SER A 356 -33.39 -22.77 10.47
C SER A 356 -32.29 -21.92 11.11
N LYS A 357 -31.01 -22.19 10.77
CA LYS A 357 -29.86 -21.37 11.19
C LYS A 357 -29.89 -19.96 10.58
N ILE A 358 -30.30 -19.85 9.32
CA ILE A 358 -30.48 -18.54 8.65
C ILE A 358 -31.65 -17.78 9.28
N LYS A 359 -32.80 -18.42 9.49
CA LYS A 359 -33.97 -17.76 10.13
C LYS A 359 -33.71 -17.36 11.59
N GLY A 360 -32.84 -18.08 12.30
CA GLY A 360 -32.36 -17.70 13.64
C GLY A 360 -31.36 -16.55 13.68
N ALA A 361 -30.65 -16.29 12.57
CA ALA A 361 -29.73 -15.16 12.44
C ALA A 361 -30.44 -13.86 12.02
N PHE A 362 -31.59 -13.95 11.35
CA PHE A 362 -32.41 -12.79 10.96
C PHE A 362 -33.49 -12.40 11.99
N ASN A 363 -33.76 -13.25 12.99
CA ASN A 363 -34.69 -12.99 14.09
C ASN A 363 -33.97 -12.61 15.41
N LYS A 364 -32.77 -12.04 15.34
CA LYS A 364 -32.05 -11.52 16.51
C LYS A 364 -31.70 -10.05 16.35
#